data_AF-A0A350UA00-F1
#
_entry.id   AF-A0A350UA00-F1
#
_cell.length_a   1.000
_cell.length_b   1.000
_cell.length_c   1.000
_cell.angle_alpha   90.00
_cell.angle_beta   90.00
_cell.angle_gamma   90.00
#
_symmetry.space_group_name_H-M   'P 1'
#
loop_
_entity.id
_entity.type
_entity.pdbx_description
1 polymer ?
#
loop_
_entity_poly.entity_id
_entity_poly.type
_entity_poly.pdbx_seq_one_letter_code
_entity_poly.pdbx_strand_id
1 'polypeptide(L)'
;LVPGTSYDVTSCYSGIALHMVFVSADGHAKMRPELDWDNATLRGFFGAESSSEKQPVVIAINGILIAASIQQAAPTMEQQPLPEYGLFFFGSHSGINGIPDAEHESIVNIAANQG
;
A
#
# COMPACT_ATOMS: atom_id res chain seq x y z
N LEU A 1 -0.78 8.21 10.68
CA LEU A 1 -0.80 6.75 10.92
C LEU A 1 -0.01 6.47 12.20
N VAL A 2 -0.42 5.47 12.98
CA VAL A 2 0.20 5.11 14.27
C VAL A 2 0.75 3.67 14.17
N PRO A 3 2.05 3.44 14.41
CA PRO A 3 2.64 2.10 14.29
C PRO A 3 1.90 1.06 15.14
N GLY A 4 1.67 -0.13 14.58
CA GLY A 4 0.92 -1.22 15.21
C GLY A 4 -0.60 -1.08 15.12
N THR A 5 -1.13 -0.01 14.52
CA THR A 5 -2.57 0.17 14.30
C THR A 5 -2.98 -0.41 12.95
N SER A 6 -4.11 -1.14 12.93
CA SER A 6 -4.73 -1.65 11.71
C SER A 6 -5.62 -0.59 11.06
N TYR A 7 -5.60 -0.55 9.74
CA TYR A 7 -6.37 0.36 8.90
C TYR A 7 -7.00 -0.39 7.75
N ASP A 8 -8.21 0.01 7.37
CA ASP A 8 -8.89 -0.52 6.19
C ASP A 8 -8.31 0.13 4.92
N VAL A 9 -7.79 -0.71 4.03
CA VAL A 9 -7.24 -0.31 2.74
C VAL A 9 -8.06 -0.98 1.64
N THR A 10 -8.85 -0.20 0.92
CA THR A 10 -9.73 -0.69 -0.14
C THR A 10 -9.09 -0.56 -1.51
N SER A 11 -9.02 -1.66 -2.26
CA SER A 11 -8.59 -1.63 -3.67
C SER A 11 -9.64 -0.98 -4.57
N CYS A 12 -9.25 0.04 -5.32
CA CYS A 12 -10.17 0.73 -6.24
C CYS A 12 -10.56 -0.14 -7.44
N TYR A 13 -9.72 -1.10 -7.83
CA TYR A 13 -10.04 -1.99 -8.95
C TYR A 13 -11.03 -3.10 -8.59
N SER A 14 -10.92 -3.66 -7.39
CA SER A 14 -11.72 -4.81 -6.96
C SER A 14 -12.83 -4.45 -5.96
N GLY A 15 -12.74 -3.30 -5.30
CA GLY A 15 -13.61 -2.91 -4.18
C GLY A 15 -13.35 -3.70 -2.89
N ILE A 16 -12.33 -4.57 -2.85
CA ILE A 16 -12.02 -5.39 -1.67
C ILE A 16 -11.32 -4.54 -0.62
N ALA A 17 -11.82 -4.55 0.61
CA ALA A 17 -11.23 -3.88 1.77
C ALA A 17 -10.29 -4.83 2.52
N LEU A 18 -9.03 -4.45 2.67
CA LEU A 18 -7.97 -5.22 3.31
C LEU A 18 -7.62 -4.63 4.66
N HIS A 19 -7.37 -5.46 5.67
CA HIS A 19 -6.92 -5.01 6.99
C HIS A 19 -5.40 -4.97 7.02
N MET A 20 -4.85 -3.76 7.15
CA MET A 20 -3.43 -3.50 7.01
C MET A 20 -2.88 -2.81 8.24
N VAL A 21 -1.93 -3.45 8.92
CA VAL A 21 -1.21 -2.90 10.07
C VAL A 21 -0.10 -1.97 9.59
N PHE A 22 -0.11 -0.73 10.06
CA PHE A 22 0.97 0.21 9.80
C PHE A 22 2.20 -0.13 10.64
N VAL A 23 3.34 -0.33 9.98
CA VAL A 23 4.61 -0.74 10.62
C VAL A 23 5.49 0.47 10.90
N SER A 24 5.76 1.26 9.86
CA SER A 24 6.66 2.42 9.92
C SER A 24 6.48 3.29 8.67
N ALA A 25 7.03 4.50 8.65
CA ALA A 25 7.06 5.33 7.44
C ALA A 25 8.48 5.82 7.16
N ASP A 26 8.88 5.76 5.90
CA ASP A 26 10.18 6.26 5.39
C ASP A 26 9.99 6.75 3.95
N GLY A 27 9.47 7.96 3.77
CA GLY A 27 9.03 8.51 2.47
C GLY A 27 7.67 8.00 1.96
N HIS A 28 7.28 6.79 2.38
CA HIS A 28 5.97 6.16 2.18
C HIS A 28 5.60 5.34 3.44
N ALA A 29 4.33 4.98 3.58
CA ALA A 29 3.87 4.16 4.71
C ALA A 29 4.10 2.68 4.44
N LYS A 30 4.76 1.97 5.34
CA LYS A 30 4.95 0.52 5.28
C LYS A 30 3.83 -0.16 6.05
N MET A 31 3.16 -1.08 5.38
CA MET A 31 1.99 -1.79 5.88
C MET A 31 2.20 -3.31 5.76
N ARG A 32 1.57 -4.08 6.64
CA ARG A 32 1.53 -5.55 6.57
C ARG A 32 0.09 -6.03 6.69
N PRO A 33 -0.29 -7.13 6.02
CA PRO A 33 -1.61 -7.72 6.22
C PRO A 33 -1.78 -8.17 7.68
N GLU A 34 -2.94 -7.88 8.26
CA GLU A 34 -3.28 -8.35 9.61
C GLU A 34 -3.73 -9.80 9.60
N LEU A 35 -4.52 -10.19 8.60
CA LEU A 35 -5.14 -11.50 8.52
C LEU A 35 -4.57 -12.34 7.36
N ASP A 36 -4.65 -13.67 7.52
CA ASP A 36 -4.17 -14.61 6.49
C ASP A 36 -4.92 -14.45 5.15
N TRP A 37 -6.20 -14.08 5.21
CA TRP A 37 -7.00 -13.83 4.01
C TRP A 37 -6.54 -12.57 3.27
N ASP A 38 -6.20 -11.49 3.99
CA ASP A 38 -5.66 -10.26 3.40
C ASP A 38 -4.35 -10.54 2.68
N ASN A 39 -3.47 -11.33 3.31
CA ASN A 39 -2.22 -11.79 2.70
C ASN A 39 -2.47 -12.63 1.44
N ALA A 40 -3.43 -13.56 1.47
CA ALA A 40 -3.78 -14.35 0.30
C ALA A 40 -4.34 -13.49 -0.85
N THR A 41 -5.21 -12.52 -0.53
CA THR A 41 -5.75 -11.59 -1.52
C THR A 41 -4.66 -10.69 -2.12
N LEU A 42 -3.77 -10.14 -1.28
CA LEU A 42 -2.65 -9.33 -1.76
C LEU A 42 -1.68 -10.13 -2.62
N ARG A 43 -1.41 -11.40 -2.31
CA ARG A 43 -0.65 -12.29 -3.20
C ARG A 43 -1.37 -12.56 -4.52
N GLY A 44 -2.69 -12.56 -4.52
CA GLY A 44 -3.50 -12.62 -5.74
C GLY A 44 -3.39 -11.35 -6.59
N PHE A 45 -3.32 -10.17 -5.95
CA PHE A 45 -3.11 -8.88 -6.62
C PHE A 45 -1.69 -8.74 -7.15
N PHE A 46 -0.70 -9.20 -6.39
CA PHE A 46 0.72 -9.13 -6.74
C PHE A 46 1.25 -10.55 -6.99
N GLY A 47 0.98 -11.09 -8.18
CA GLY A 47 1.25 -12.48 -8.53
C GLY A 47 2.73 -12.91 -8.58
N ALA A 48 3.68 -12.03 -8.26
CA ALA A 48 5.11 -12.32 -8.20
C ALA A 48 5.72 -11.84 -6.88
N GLU A 49 6.74 -12.53 -6.35
CA GLU A 49 7.36 -12.25 -5.04
C GLU A 49 7.96 -10.85 -4.90
N SER A 50 8.16 -10.14 -6.02
CA SER A 50 8.41 -8.71 -6.10
C SER A 50 7.73 -8.18 -7.35
N SER A 51 6.56 -7.57 -7.22
CA SER A 51 5.87 -6.95 -8.35
C SER A 51 6.14 -5.45 -8.38
N SER A 52 6.60 -4.93 -9.52
CA SER A 52 6.63 -3.49 -9.80
C SER A 52 5.24 -2.90 -10.06
N GLU A 53 4.21 -3.74 -10.01
CA GLU A 53 2.82 -3.34 -10.19
C GLU A 53 2.36 -2.42 -9.05
N LYS A 54 1.67 -1.35 -9.43
CA LYS A 54 1.13 -0.35 -8.52
C LYS A 54 -0.38 -0.40 -8.63
N GLN A 55 -1.07 -0.53 -7.50
CA GLN A 55 -2.53 -0.54 -7.48
C GLN A 55 -3.09 0.69 -6.77
N PRO A 56 -4.16 1.30 -7.29
CA PRO A 56 -4.89 2.37 -6.63
C PRO A 56 -5.69 1.80 -5.47
N VAL A 57 -5.53 2.42 -4.31
CA VAL A 57 -6.27 2.07 -3.10
C VAL A 57 -6.74 3.31 -2.37
N VAL A 58 -7.70 3.13 -1.48
CA VAL A 58 -8.16 4.15 -0.54
C VAL A 58 -7.97 3.61 0.86
N ILE A 59 -7.31 4.38 1.72
CA ILE A 59 -7.17 4.05 3.14
C ILE A 59 -8.16 4.88 3.97
N ALA A 60 -8.85 4.23 4.90
CA ALA A 60 -9.72 4.91 5.86
C ALA A 60 -8.95 5.30 7.13
N ILE A 61 -8.84 6.59 7.42
CA ILE A 61 -8.17 7.11 8.61
C ILE A 61 -9.15 8.02 9.34
N ASN A 62 -9.59 7.61 10.54
CA ASN A 62 -10.59 8.34 11.34
C ASN A 62 -11.87 8.67 10.55
N GLY A 63 -12.31 7.76 9.67
CA GLY A 63 -13.48 7.96 8.81
C GLY A 63 -13.24 8.83 7.57
N ILE A 64 -12.01 9.33 7.38
CA ILE A 64 -11.61 10.06 6.17
C ILE A 64 -11.00 9.06 5.19
N LEU A 65 -11.53 9.05 3.98
CA LEU A 65 -10.99 8.28 2.86
C LEU A 65 -9.85 9.04 2.20
N ILE A 66 -8.66 8.43 2.16
CA ILE A 66 -7.46 9.02 1.57
C ILE A 66 -7.00 8.13 0.42
N ALA A 67 -6.92 8.72 -0.78
CA ALA A 67 -6.38 8.05 -1.96
C ALA A 67 -4.88 7.78 -1.81
N ALA A 68 -4.47 6.57 -2.18
CA ALA A 68 -3.10 6.11 -2.12
C ALA A 68 -2.81 5.11 -3.25
N SER A 69 -1.53 4.81 -3.44
CA SER A 69 -1.05 3.73 -4.30
C SER A 69 -0.36 2.70 -3.43
N ILE A 70 -0.72 1.42 -3.59
CA ILE A 70 -0.06 0.31 -2.90
C ILE A 70 0.86 -0.44 -3.88
N GLN A 71 2.00 -0.86 -3.38
CA GLN A 71 2.97 -1.71 -4.08
C GLN A 71 3.59 -2.70 -3.11
N GLN A 72 3.85 -3.92 -3.57
CA GLN A 72 4.61 -4.89 -2.78
C GLN A 72 6.07 -4.45 -2.66
N ALA A 73 6.56 -4.33 -1.42
CA ALA A 73 7.97 -4.04 -1.20
C ALA A 73 8.82 -5.25 -1.62
N ALA A 74 10.03 -4.99 -2.11
CA ALA A 74 10.97 -6.07 -2.43
C ALA A 74 11.22 -6.92 -1.16
N PRO A 75 11.28 -8.25 -1.28
CA PRO A 75 11.56 -9.12 -0.14
C PRO A 75 12.91 -8.71 0.47
N THR A 76 12.91 -8.37 1.75
CA THR A 76 14.16 -8.14 2.47
C THR A 76 14.88 -9.49 2.61
N MET A 77 16.22 -9.48 2.60
CA MET A 77 17.01 -10.72 2.74
C MET A 77 16.80 -11.41 4.11
N GLU A 78 16.21 -10.69 5.06
CA GLU A 78 15.73 -11.24 6.32
C GLU A 78 14.40 -11.95 6.07
N GLN A 79 14.31 -13.23 6.43
CA GLN A 79 13.09 -14.04 6.31
C GLN A 79 11.99 -13.45 7.20
N GLN A 80 11.28 -12.44 6.71
CA GLN A 80 10.09 -11.93 7.38
C GLN A 80 8.93 -12.88 7.12
N PRO A 81 8.12 -13.22 8.15
CA PRO A 81 7.02 -14.18 8.02
C PRO A 81 5.89 -13.68 7.12
N LEU A 82 5.76 -12.36 6.94
CA LEU A 82 4.74 -11.72 6.11
C LEU A 82 5.40 -10.69 5.16
N PRO A 83 4.91 -10.57 3.92
CA PRO A 83 5.36 -9.54 2.99
C PRO A 83 4.99 -8.14 3.50
N GLU A 84 5.84 -7.17 3.20
CA GLU A 84 5.57 -5.75 3.45
C GLU A 84 5.07 -5.07 2.18
N TYR A 85 4.17 -4.11 2.35
CA TYR A 85 3.61 -3.31 1.26
C TYR A 85 3.88 -1.84 1.52
N GLY A 86 4.37 -1.14 0.50
CA GLY A 86 4.51 0.31 0.50
C GLY A 86 3.20 0.97 0.07
N LEU A 87 2.73 1.91 0.87
CA LEU A 87 1.57 2.74 0.62
C LEU A 87 2.02 4.18 0.40
N PHE A 88 1.85 4.66 -0.82
CA PHE A 88 2.32 5.94 -1.33
C PHE A 88 1.13 6.90 -1.45
N PHE A 89 1.24 8.06 -0.81
CA PHE A 89 0.23 9.11 -0.87
C PHE A 89 0.62 10.15 -1.91
N PHE A 90 -0.30 11.06 -2.24
CA PHE A 90 0.03 12.21 -3.07
C PHE A 90 1.19 13.00 -2.43
N GLY A 91 2.28 13.20 -3.19
CA GLY A 91 3.51 13.83 -2.69
C GLY A 91 4.47 12.88 -1.94
N SER A 92 4.20 11.58 -1.88
CA SER A 92 5.19 10.60 -1.40
C SER A 92 6.38 10.50 -2.35
N HIS A 93 7.58 10.30 -1.79
CA HIS A 93 8.82 10.18 -2.55
C HIS A 93 9.19 8.70 -2.70
N SER A 94 9.59 8.26 -3.90
CA SER A 94 10.25 6.96 -4.04
C SER A 94 11.69 7.06 -3.52
N GLY A 95 12.19 5.99 -2.91
CA GLY A 95 13.49 5.95 -2.21
C GLY A 95 14.74 6.19 -3.08
N ILE A 96 14.58 6.57 -4.35
CA ILE A 96 15.67 6.91 -5.26
C ILE A 96 15.69 8.44 -5.44
N ASN A 97 16.64 9.10 -4.76
CA ASN A 97 16.95 10.53 -4.93
C ASN A 97 15.83 11.54 -4.65
N GLY A 98 14.74 11.15 -3.96
CA GLY A 98 13.69 12.10 -3.58
C GLY A 98 12.88 12.63 -4.76
N ILE A 99 12.89 11.93 -5.90
CA ILE A 99 12.08 12.27 -7.07
C ILE A 99 10.63 11.83 -6.77
N PRO A 100 9.64 12.72 -6.96
CA PRO A 100 8.23 12.34 -6.91
C PRO A 100 7.99 11.21 -7.90
N ASP A 101 7.46 10.09 -7.44
CA ASP A 101 7.24 8.94 -8.30
C ASP A 101 5.97 9.22 -9.13
N ALA A 102 6.17 9.75 -10.33
CA ALA A 102 5.08 10.12 -11.24
C ALA A 102 4.14 8.95 -11.57
N GLU A 103 4.62 7.71 -11.48
CA GLU A 103 3.75 6.54 -11.62
C GLU A 103 2.85 6.37 -10.40
N HIS A 104 3.39 6.47 -9.18
CA HIS A 104 2.55 6.46 -7.98
C HIS A 104 1.58 7.65 -7.95
N GLU A 105 1.99 8.85 -8.36
CA GLU A 105 1.09 10.01 -8.44
C GLU A 105 -0.07 9.78 -9.43
N SER A 106 0.21 9.20 -10.60
CA SER A 106 -0.82 8.83 -11.58
C SER A 106 -1.83 7.84 -10.99
N ILE A 107 -1.34 6.84 -10.25
CA ILE A 107 -2.19 5.84 -9.58
C ILE A 107 -3.01 6.45 -8.43
N VAL A 108 -2.41 7.35 -7.64
CA VAL A 108 -3.12 8.09 -6.59
C VAL A 108 -4.23 8.95 -7.21
N ASN A 109 -4.00 9.57 -8.36
CA ASN A 109 -5.03 10.33 -9.07
C ASN A 109 -6.18 9.46 -9.57
N ILE A 110 -5.93 8.20 -9.95
CA ILE A 110 -7.01 7.25 -10.27
C ILE A 110 -7.86 6.99 -9.02
N ALA A 111 -7.24 6.73 -7.87
CA ALA A 111 -7.95 6.52 -6.61
C ALA A 111 -8.73 7.78 -6.17
N ALA A 112 -8.14 8.97 -6.33
CA ALA A 112 -8.76 10.24 -5.94
C ALA A 112 -9.98 10.63 -6.80
N ASN A 113 -10.04 10.17 -8.06
CA ASN A 113 -11.19 10.42 -8.94
C ASN A 113 -12.31 9.37 -8.81
N GLN A 114 -12.15 8.36 -7.94
CA GLN A 114 -13.13 7.30 -7.71
C GLN A 114 -13.79 7.35 -6.31
N GLY A 115 -13.38 8.30 -5.45
CA GLY A 115 -14.02 8.59 -4.16
C GLY A 115 -14.91 9.81 -4.21
#